data_AF-A0A090ZIQ6-F1
#
_entry.id   AF-A0A090ZIQ6-F1
#
_cell.length_a   1.000
_cell.length_b   1.000
_cell.length_c   1.000
_cell.angle_alpha   90.00
_cell.angle_beta   90.00
_cell.angle_gamma   90.00
#
_symmetry.space_group_name_H-M   'P 1'
#
loop_
_entity.id
_entity.type
_entity.pdbx_description
1 polymer ?
#
loop_
_entity_poly.entity_id
_entity_poly.type
_entity_poly.pdbx_seq_one_letter_code
_entity_poly.pdbx_strand_id
1 'polypeptide(L)' 'MTEQELNEAIESLCRSKAEEFRLIGYEHVTGPEIWECVSQKYEKEGIPPMHQLVNDILSLKVTQFMNYMTISAYRGSRLI' A
#
# COMPACT_ATOMS: atom_id res chain seq x y z
N MET A 1 4.63 -21.29 7.20
CA MET A 1 3.90 -20.05 7.55
C MET A 1 2.44 -20.27 7.24
N THR A 2 1.56 -19.90 8.15
CA THR A 2 0.10 -19.92 7.92
C THR A 2 -0.31 -18.67 7.13
N GLU A 3 -1.49 -18.70 6.52
CA GLU A 3 -2.08 -17.53 5.83
C GLU A 3 -2.23 -16.32 6.77
N GLN A 4 -2.42 -16.58 8.06
CA GLN A 4 -2.57 -15.56 9.08
C GLN A 4 -1.25 -14.81 9.36
N GLU A 5 -0.15 -15.56 9.53
CA GLU A 5 1.20 -14.99 9.68
C GLU A 5 1.62 -14.17 8.45
N LEU A 6 1.14 -14.56 7.27
CA LEU A 6 1.39 -13.86 6.02
C LEU A 6 0.72 -12.48 6.00
N ASN A 7 -0.56 -12.43 6.38
CA ASN A 7 -1.33 -11.19 6.43
C ASN A 7 -0.75 -10.22 7.46
N GLU A 8 -0.32 -10.70 8.62
CA GLU A 8 0.33 -9.89 9.65
C GLU A 8 1.66 -9.30 9.16
N ALA A 9 2.47 -10.08 8.45
CA ALA A 9 3.72 -9.61 7.86
C ALA A 9 3.49 -8.50 6.84
N ILE A 10 2.50 -8.66 5.95
CA ILE A 10 2.12 -7.65 4.96
C ILE A 10 1.65 -6.37 5.66
N GLU A 11 0.77 -6.49 6.64
CA GLU A 11 0.24 -5.36 7.39
C GLU A 11 1.37 -4.58 8.11
N SER A 12 2.33 -5.30 8.70
CA SER A 12 3.52 -4.71 9.30
C SER A 12 4.37 -3.95 8.28
N LEU A 13 4.57 -4.49 7.08
CA LEU A 13 5.34 -3.82 6.02
C LEU A 13 4.63 -2.56 5.54
N CYS A 14 3.31 -2.62 5.35
CA CYS A 14 2.50 -1.46 4.97
C CYS A 14 2.55 -0.36 6.05
N ARG A 15 2.48 -0.72 7.34
CA ARG A 15 2.66 0.23 8.45
C ARG A 15 4.03 0.89 8.42
N SER A 16 5.09 0.11 8.28
CA SER A 16 6.47 0.63 8.23
C SER A 16 6.67 1.58 7.04
N LYS A 17 6.10 1.26 5.87
CA LYS A 17 6.16 2.13 4.69
C LYS A 17 5.36 3.43 4.88
N ALA A 18 4.21 3.36 5.55
CA ALA A 18 3.43 4.56 5.89
C ALA A 18 4.22 5.47 6.84
N GLU A 19 4.90 4.92 7.84
CA GLU A 19 5.80 5.67 8.73
C GLU A 19 6.95 6.32 7.97
N GLU A 20 7.57 5.63 7.02
CA GLU A 20 8.59 6.20 6.14
C GLU A 20 8.06 7.43 5.38
N PHE A 21 6.85 7.35 4.83
CA PHE A 21 6.23 8.49 4.14
C PHE A 21 5.90 9.65 5.10
N ARG A 22 5.47 9.35 6.32
CA ARG A 22 5.26 10.39 7.35
C ARG A 22 6.57 11.09 7.71
N LEU A 23 7.67 10.36 7.83
CA LEU A 23 8.99 10.93 8.15
C LEU A 23 9.48 11.92 7.09
N ILE A 24 9.05 11.80 5.83
CA ILE A 24 9.38 12.72 4.75
C ILE A 24 8.31 13.80 4.51
N GLY A 25 7.33 13.94 5.42
CA GLY A 25 6.36 15.05 5.45
C GLY A 25 4.93 14.70 5.02
N TYR A 26 4.60 13.42 4.79
CA TYR A 26 3.23 13.00 4.45
C TYR A 26 2.51 12.48 5.71
N GLU A 27 2.09 13.41 6.57
CA GLU A 27 1.69 13.13 7.97
C GLU A 27 0.48 12.18 8.13
N HIS A 28 -0.40 12.10 7.13
CA HIS A 28 -1.68 11.37 7.25
C HIS A 28 -1.70 10.01 6.53
N VAL A 29 -0.57 9.54 5.99
CA VAL A 29 -0.54 8.25 5.28
C VAL A 29 -0.79 7.10 6.25
N THR A 30 -1.62 6.13 5.88
CA THR A 30 -1.91 4.94 6.69
C THR A 30 -1.50 3.64 6.00
N GLY A 31 -1.24 2.59 6.80
CA GLY A 31 -0.92 1.25 6.26
C GLY A 31 -1.99 0.68 5.31
N PRO A 32 -3.30 0.80 5.61
CA PRO A 32 -4.36 0.42 4.68
C PRO A 32 -4.29 1.14 3.34
N GLU A 33 -4.00 2.45 3.31
CA GLU A 33 -3.86 3.18 2.05
C GLU A 33 -2.65 2.70 1.23
N ILE A 34 -1.54 2.34 1.89
CA ILE A 34 -0.40 1.71 1.23
C ILE A 34 -0.83 0.39 0.59
N TRP A 35 -1.58 -0.45 1.33
CA TRP A 35 -2.08 -1.70 0.82
C TRP A 35 -3.00 -1.51 -0.38
N GLU A 36 -3.98 -0.62 -0.31
CA GLU A 36 -4.90 -0.32 -1.42
C GLU A 36 -4.16 0.17 -2.67
N CYS A 37 -3.14 1.01 -2.49
CA CYS A 37 -2.29 1.49 -3.59
C CYS A 37 -1.54 0.34 -4.27
N VAL A 38 -1.02 -0.62 -3.49
CA VAL A 38 -0.25 -1.76 -4.01
C VAL A 38 -1.19 -2.80 -4.62
N SER A 39 -2.31 -3.10 -3.97
CA SER A 39 -3.28 -4.11 -4.38
C SER A 39 -3.99 -3.76 -5.69
N GLN A 40 -4.08 -2.47 -6.05
CA GLN A 40 -4.62 -2.04 -7.34
C GLN A 40 -3.92 -2.70 -8.54
N LYS A 41 -2.63 -3.04 -8.42
CA LYS A 41 -1.89 -3.76 -9.48
C LYS A 41 -2.42 -5.19 -9.69
N TYR A 42 -2.99 -5.79 -8.64
CA TYR A 42 -3.35 -7.21 -8.60
C TYR A 42 -4.85 -7.44 -8.76
N GLU A 43 -5.68 -6.39 -8.80
CA GLU A 43 -7.14 -6.51 -9.02
C GLU A 43 -7.48 -7.29 -10.29
N LYS A 44 -6.61 -7.21 -11.32
CA LYS A 44 -6.83 -7.88 -12.62
C LYS A 44 -6.05 -9.18 -12.78
N GLU A 45 -4.85 -9.25 -12.21
CA GLU A 45 -3.88 -10.33 -12.46
C GLU A 45 -3.84 -11.36 -11.33
N GLY A 46 -4.49 -11.09 -10.19
CA GLY A 46 -4.45 -11.93 -9.01
C GLY A 46 -3.25 -11.65 -8.10
N ILE A 47 -3.27 -12.23 -6.91
CA ILE A 47 -2.25 -11.99 -5.88
C ILE A 47 -0.93 -12.62 -6.33
N PRO A 48 0.18 -11.86 -6.37
CA PRO A 48 1.47 -12.36 -6.80
C PRO A 48 2.14 -13.22 -5.72
N PRO A 49 3.27 -13.87 -6.03
CA PRO A 49 4.11 -14.49 -5.02
C PRO A 49 4.58 -13.51 -3.94
N MET A 50 4.78 -14.01 -2.72
CA MET A 50 5.10 -13.17 -1.55
C MET A 50 6.34 -12.27 -1.76
N HIS A 51 7.41 -12.79 -2.36
CA HIS A 51 8.62 -12.00 -2.58
C HIS A 51 8.36 -10.77 -3.47
N GLN A 52 7.46 -10.90 -4.44
CA GLN A 52 7.08 -9.81 -5.33
C GLN A 52 6.23 -8.78 -4.57
N LEU A 53 5.29 -9.25 -3.74
CA LEU A 53 4.47 -8.37 -2.91
C LEU A 53 5.30 -7.54 -1.92
N VAL A 54 6.24 -8.18 -1.23
CA VAL A 54 7.19 -7.52 -0.33
C VAL A 54 8.01 -6.48 -1.09
N ASN A 55 8.52 -6.84 -2.27
CA ASN A 55 9.27 -5.92 -3.11
C ASN A 55 8.40 -4.73 -3.56
N ASP A 56 7.16 -4.96 -3.98
CA ASP A 56 6.23 -3.92 -4.41
C ASP A 56 5.88 -2.93 -3.28
N ILE A 57 5.73 -3.43 -2.04
CA ILE A 57 5.52 -2.56 -0.86
C ILE A 57 6.79 -1.77 -0.54
N LEU A 58 7.95 -2.42 -0.43
CA LEU A 58 9.19 -1.78 0.00
C LEU A 58 9.77 -0.82 -1.06
N SER A 59 9.52 -1.09 -2.34
CA SER A 59 9.94 -0.23 -3.46
C SER A 59 8.92 0.85 -3.83
N LEU A 60 7.76 0.89 -3.16
CA LEU A 60 6.73 1.90 -3.40
C LEU A 60 7.30 3.30 -3.21
N LYS A 61 7.22 4.11 -4.26
CA LYS A 61 7.65 5.51 -4.22
C LYS A 61 6.51 6.40 -3.77
N VAL A 62 6.84 7.42 -2.97
CA VAL A 62 5.86 8.40 -2.52
C VAL A 62 5.15 9.12 -3.68
N THR A 63 5.84 9.36 -4.80
CA THR A 63 5.24 9.96 -6.00
C THR A 63 4.15 9.07 -6.61
N GLN A 64 4.37 7.76 -6.65
CA GLN A 64 3.37 6.81 -7.12
C GLN A 64 2.17 6.77 -6.17
N PHE A 65 2.42 6.75 -4.86
CA PHE A 65 1.37 6.80 -3.85
C PHE A 65 0.53 8.08 -3.96
N MET A 66 1.15 9.24 -4.13
CA MET A 66 0.43 10.51 -4.28
C MET A 66 -0.41 10.57 -5.56
N ASN A 67 0.10 10.01 -6.66
CA ASN A 67 -0.67 9.88 -7.90
C ASN A 67 -1.91 9.01 -7.68
N TYR A 68 -1.76 7.87 -6.99
CA TYR A 68 -2.87 7.02 -6.61
C TYR A 68 -3.90 7.78 -5.78
N MET A 69 -3.47 8.44 -4.69
CA MET A 69 -4.33 9.19 -3.78
C MET A 69 -5.14 10.28 -4.49
N THR A 70 -4.48 10.99 -5.41
CA THR A 70 -5.09 12.03 -6.24
C THR A 70 -6.18 11.44 -7.13
N ILE A 71 -5.87 10.37 -7.86
CA ILE A 71 -6.85 9.69 -8.73
C ILE A 71 -8.03 9.13 -7.92
N SER A 72 -7.76 8.52 -6.77
CA SER A 72 -8.80 7.96 -5.89
C SER A 72 -9.74 9.04 -5.34
N ALA A 73 -9.24 10.24 -5.06
CA ALA A 73 -10.07 11.39 -4.67
C ALA A 73 -11.00 11.83 -5.81
N TYR A 74 -10.52 11.86 -7.06
CA TYR A 74 -11.36 12.17 -8.22
C TYR A 74 -12.40 11.09 -8.54
N ARG A 75 -12.10 9.82 -8.25
CA ARG A 75 -13.02 8.69 -8.46
C ARG A 75 -14.13 8.59 -7.41
N GLY A 76 -14.15 9.49 -6.41
CA GLY A 76 -15.19 9.49 -5.38
C GLY A 76 -15.07 8.35 -4.36
N SER A 77 -13.97 7.60 -4.36
CA SER A 77 -13.72 6.53 -3.38
C SER A 77 -13.46 7.05 -1.95
N ARG A 78 -13.59 8.36 -1.70
CA ARG A 78 -13.49 9.00 -0.38
C ARG A 78 -14.59 10.04 -0.15
N LEU A 79 -15.84 9.60 -0.17
CA LEU A 79 -16.97 10.32 0.44
C LEU A 79 -17.86 9.34 1.20
N ILE A 80 -17.36 8.75 2.29
CA ILE A 80 -18.16 8.30 3.43
C ILE A 80 -17.33 8.52 4.70
#